data_AF-A0A3N5TD51-F1
#
_entry.id   AF-A0A3N5TD51-F1
#
_cell.length_a   1.000
_cell.length_b   1.000
_cell.length_c   1.000
_cell.angle_alpha   90.00
_cell.angle_beta   90.00
_cell.angle_gamma   90.00
#
_symmetry.space_group_name_H-M   'P 1'
#
loop_
_entity.id
_entity.type
_entity.pdbx_description
1 polymer ?
#
loop_
_entity_poly.entity_id
_entity_poly.type
_entity_poly.pdbx_seq_one_letter_code
_entity_poly.pdbx_strand_id
1 'polypeptide(L)'
;MLWKYIVVIGLIVLISLFMGFNLENKTNISFIFGTVTQVPVFYIILISFAVGVFSVVPFSLLGKLRSMLKKNKKKKADEKELKKETEEKEVEETETSNKKEGRRGKKK
;
A
#
# COMPACT_ATOMS: atom_id res chain seq x y z
N MET A 1 -10.82 -19.21 8.10
CA MET A 1 -10.37 -18.80 6.74
C MET A 1 -8.87 -18.95 6.55
N LEU A 2 -8.01 -18.38 7.42
CA LEU A 2 -6.54 -18.47 7.28
C LEU A 2 -5.97 -19.90 7.23
N TRP A 3 -6.54 -20.80 8.03
CA TRP A 3 -6.07 -22.18 8.16
C TRP A 3 -6.06 -22.96 6.82
N LYS A 4 -7.04 -22.69 5.94
CA LYS A 4 -7.09 -23.34 4.63
C LYS A 4 -5.88 -22.98 3.77
N TYR A 5 -5.38 -21.74 3.87
CA TYR A 5 -4.16 -21.32 3.16
C TYR A 5 -2.91 -21.96 3.77
N ILE A 6 -2.81 -22.05 5.10
CA ILE A 6 -1.69 -22.76 5.76
C ILE A 6 -1.64 -24.22 5.29
N VAL A 7 -2.77 -24.90 5.23
CA VAL A 7 -2.85 -26.30 4.77
C VAL A 7 -2.45 -26.43 3.30
N VAL A 8 -2.93 -25.54 2.43
CA VAL A 8 -2.57 -25.55 1.00
C VAL A 8 -1.08 -25.29 0.80
N ILE A 9 -0.51 -24.32 1.53
CA ILE A 9 0.93 -24.01 1.47
C ILE A 9 1.75 -25.22 1.96
N GLY A 10 1.34 -25.82 3.08
CA GLY A 10 1.98 -27.04 3.60
C GLY A 10 1.93 -28.20 2.60
N LEU A 11 0.79 -28.38 1.92
CA LEU A 11 0.63 -29.41 0.90
C LEU A 11 1.51 -29.17 -0.32
N ILE A 12 1.62 -27.93 -0.80
CA ILE A 12 2.50 -27.55 -1.92
C ILE A 12 3.97 -27.80 -1.54
N VAL A 13 4.38 -27.45 -0.32
CA VAL A 13 5.73 -27.71 0.16
C VAL A 13 6.00 -29.22 0.23
N LEU A 14 5.05 -30.00 0.74
CA LEU A 14 5.18 -31.44 0.85
C LEU A 14 5.30 -32.13 -0.52
N ILE A 15 4.44 -31.76 -1.49
CA ILE A 15 4.49 -32.26 -2.87
C ILE A 15 5.81 -31.86 -3.52
N SER A 16 6.27 -30.62 -3.29
CA SER A 16 7.54 -30.14 -3.84
C SER A 16 8.72 -30.92 -3.25
N LEU A 17 8.72 -31.17 -1.94
CA LEU A 17 9.74 -32.00 -1.28
C LEU A 17 9.74 -33.42 -1.85
N PHE A 18 8.54 -33.99 -2.02
CA PHE A 18 8.38 -35.33 -2.57
C PHE A 18 8.90 -35.40 -4.01
N MET A 19 8.59 -34.41 -4.85
CA MET A 19 9.21 -34.26 -6.16
C MET A 19 10.73 -34.10 -6.06
N GLY A 20 11.25 -33.28 -5.14
CA GLY A 20 12.69 -33.08 -4.99
C GLY A 20 13.45 -34.35 -4.61
N PHE A 21 12.85 -35.21 -3.79
CA PHE A 21 13.45 -36.49 -3.40
C PHE A 21 13.23 -37.61 -4.43
N ASN A 22 12.16 -37.56 -5.23
CA ASN A 22 11.85 -38.61 -6.22
C ASN A 22 12.27 -38.29 -7.66
N LEU A 23 12.46 -37.02 -8.01
CA LEU A 23 12.98 -36.63 -9.32
C LEU A 23 14.48 -36.36 -9.23
N GLU A 24 15.26 -37.19 -9.91
CA GLU A 24 16.68 -36.90 -10.22
C GLU A 24 16.85 -35.80 -11.29
N ASN A 25 15.79 -35.04 -11.61
CA ASN A 25 15.84 -33.97 -12.59
C ASN A 25 16.79 -32.86 -12.12
N LYS A 26 17.99 -32.91 -12.67
CA LYS A 26 18.98 -31.86 -12.57
C LYS A 26 18.89 -30.98 -13.81
N THR A 27 18.78 -29.68 -13.60
CA THR A 27 18.73 -28.67 -14.65
C THR A 27 19.96 -27.78 -14.57
N ASN A 28 20.47 -27.41 -15.73
CA ASN A 28 21.49 -26.38 -15.85
C ASN A 28 20.81 -25.01 -15.88
N ILE A 29 21.16 -24.15 -14.94
CA ILE A 29 20.63 -22.78 -14.87
C ILE A 29 21.69 -21.87 -15.45
N SER A 30 21.39 -21.24 -16.58
CA SER A 30 22.27 -20.21 -17.13
C SER A 30 21.86 -18.85 -16.56
N PHE A 31 22.70 -18.28 -15.71
CA PHE A 31 22.61 -16.87 -15.33
C PHE A 31 23.39 -16.03 -16.35
N ILE A 32 23.08 -14.74 -16.43
CA ILE A 32 23.69 -13.78 -17.37
C ILE A 32 25.23 -13.80 -17.33
N PHE A 33 25.85 -14.18 -16.19
CA PHE A 33 27.31 -14.24 -16.01
C PHE A 33 27.87 -15.65 -15.73
N GLY A 34 27.09 -16.72 -15.87
CA GLY A 34 27.59 -18.07 -15.66
C GLY A 34 26.52 -19.15 -15.52
N THR A 35 26.88 -20.37 -15.87
CA THR A 35 25.98 -21.54 -15.84
C THR A 35 26.22 -22.35 -14.57
N VAL A 36 25.21 -22.49 -13.72
CA VAL A 36 25.24 -23.44 -12.61
C VAL A 36 24.69 -24.75 -13.12
N THR A 37 25.55 -25.75 -13.23
CA THR A 37 25.18 -27.07 -13.75
C THR A 37 24.66 -27.97 -12.63
N GLN A 38 23.81 -28.92 -13.02
CA GLN A 38 23.30 -29.96 -12.13
C GLN A 38 22.51 -29.49 -10.90
N VAL A 39 21.73 -28.41 -11.00
CA VAL A 39 20.88 -27.96 -9.89
C VAL A 39 19.58 -28.76 -9.89
N PRO A 40 19.20 -29.41 -8.76
CA PRO A 40 17.90 -30.06 -8.66
C PRO A 40 16.77 -29.05 -8.86
N VAL A 41 15.86 -29.33 -9.79
CA VAL A 41 14.79 -28.40 -10.22
C VAL A 41 13.92 -27.94 -9.04
N PHE A 42 13.70 -28.82 -8.06
CA PHE A 42 12.94 -28.52 -6.85
C PHE A 42 13.43 -27.25 -6.12
N TYR A 43 14.75 -27.05 -5.97
CA TYR A 43 15.28 -25.89 -5.27
C TYR A 43 14.90 -24.58 -5.96
N ILE A 44 14.93 -24.57 -7.30
CA ILE A 44 14.60 -23.40 -8.11
C ILE A 44 13.12 -23.03 -7.94
N ILE A 45 12.25 -24.03 -8.00
CA ILE A 45 10.80 -23.85 -7.84
C ILE A 45 10.49 -23.32 -6.43
N LEU A 46 11.13 -23.88 -5.40
CA LEU A 46 10.91 -23.48 -4.02
C LEU A 46 11.39 -22.04 -3.76
N ILE A 47 12.57 -21.67 -4.27
CA ILE A 47 13.10 -20.30 -4.17
C ILE A 47 12.22 -19.32 -4.93
N SER A 48 11.78 -19.66 -6.14
CA SER A 48 10.88 -18.83 -6.95
C SER A 48 9.55 -18.58 -6.22
N PHE A 49 8.96 -19.63 -5.64
CA PHE A 49 7.75 -19.50 -4.84
C PHE A 49 7.96 -18.63 -3.60
N ALA A 50 9.05 -18.85 -2.85
CA ALA A 50 9.38 -18.05 -1.67
C ALA A 50 9.55 -16.57 -2.03
N VAL A 51 10.33 -16.25 -3.07
CA VAL A 51 10.51 -14.87 -3.57
C VAL A 51 9.16 -14.27 -3.97
N GLY A 52 8.30 -15.01 -4.66
CA GLY A 52 6.95 -14.58 -5.00
C GLY A 52 6.12 -14.23 -3.76
N VAL A 53 6.06 -15.12 -2.77
CA VAL A 53 5.32 -14.90 -1.51
C VAL A 53 5.88 -13.70 -0.74
N PHE A 54 7.19 -13.61 -0.60
CA PHE A 54 7.84 -12.49 0.10
C PHE A 54 7.68 -11.17 -0.64
N SER A 55 7.64 -11.17 -1.98
CA SER A 55 7.43 -9.96 -2.79
C SER A 55 6.02 -9.37 -2.62
N VAL A 56 5.02 -10.20 -2.34
CA VAL A 56 3.65 -9.73 -2.07
C VAL A 56 3.58 -8.86 -0.81
N VAL A 57 4.42 -9.11 0.20
CA VAL A 57 4.40 -8.35 1.47
C VAL A 57 4.75 -6.87 1.28
N PRO A 58 5.93 -6.48 0.75
CA PRO A 58 6.22 -5.08 0.48
C PRO A 58 5.22 -4.52 -0.55
N PHE A 59 4.85 -5.27 -1.58
CA PHE A 59 3.93 -4.76 -2.60
C PHE A 59 2.53 -4.42 -2.05
N SER A 60 1.99 -5.27 -1.16
CA SER A 60 0.71 -5.04 -0.49
C SER A 60 0.77 -3.86 0.49
N LEU A 61 1.88 -3.72 1.22
CA LEU A 61 2.11 -2.61 2.14
C LEU A 61 2.30 -1.28 1.40
N LEU A 62 3.05 -1.24 0.29
CA LEU A 62 3.22 -0.05 -0.56
C LEU A 62 1.89 0.43 -1.15
N GLY A 63 1.01 -0.49 -1.57
CA GLY A 63 -0.33 -0.17 -2.05
C GLY A 63 -1.20 0.51 -0.97
N LYS A 64 -1.20 -0.03 0.26
CA LYS A 64 -1.88 0.59 1.40
C LYS A 64 -1.28 1.94 1.78
N LEU A 65 0.05 2.07 1.75
CA LEU A 65 0.74 3.32 2.07
C LEU A 65 0.38 4.44 1.09
N ARG A 66 0.36 4.15 -0.23
CA ARG A 66 -0.09 5.11 -1.26
C ARG A 66 -1.54 5.55 -1.08
N SER A 67 -2.43 4.61 -0.73
CA SER A 67 -3.83 4.90 -0.43
C SER A 67 -3.98 5.81 0.79
N MET A 68 -3.24 5.52 1.88
CA MET A 68 -3.24 6.34 3.09
C MET A 68 -2.66 7.75 2.85
N LEU A 69 -1.56 7.88 2.09
CA LEU A 69 -0.99 9.19 1.75
C LEU A 69 -1.94 10.04 0.91
N LYS A 70 -2.65 9.45 -0.07
CA LYS A 70 -3.68 10.17 -0.84
C LYS A 70 -4.83 10.63 0.05
N LYS A 71 -5.29 9.79 0.98
CA LYS A 71 -6.39 10.11 1.91
C LYS A 71 -6.00 11.23 2.88
N ASN A 72 -4.76 11.23 3.37
CA ASN A 72 -4.23 12.28 4.25
C ASN A 72 -4.00 13.61 3.52
N LYS A 73 -3.56 13.60 2.25
CA LYS A 73 -3.46 14.84 1.45
C LYS A 73 -4.83 15.46 1.20
N LYS A 74 -5.85 14.66 0.90
CA LYS A 74 -7.22 15.14 0.68
C LYS A 74 -7.80 15.77 1.96
N LYS A 75 -7.71 15.06 3.09
CA LYS A 75 -8.12 15.58 4.41
C LYS A 75 -7.45 16.92 4.78
N LYS A 76 -6.14 17.08 4.50
CA LYS A 76 -5.44 18.34 4.79
C LYS A 76 -5.82 19.49 3.86
N ALA A 77 -6.26 19.20 2.63
CA ALA A 77 -6.79 20.22 1.72
C ALA A 77 -8.19 20.66 2.17
N ASP A 78 -9.05 19.69 2.48
CA ASP A 78 -10.42 19.93 2.96
C ASP A 78 -10.42 20.74 4.28
N GLU A 79 -9.50 20.46 5.21
CA GLU A 79 -9.39 21.22 6.47
C GLU A 79 -8.85 22.65 6.26
N LYS A 80 -8.01 22.87 5.24
CA LYS A 80 -7.50 24.20 4.89
C LYS A 80 -8.56 25.07 4.22
N GLU A 81 -9.39 24.48 3.35
CA GLU A 81 -10.51 25.20 2.73
C GLU A 81 -11.58 25.55 3.77
N LEU A 82 -11.91 24.63 4.68
CA LEU A 82 -12.87 24.89 5.75
C LEU A 82 -12.43 26.02 6.69
N LYS A 83 -11.14 26.10 7.03
CA LYS A 83 -10.59 27.21 7.83
C LYS A 83 -10.65 28.54 7.09
N LYS A 84 -10.35 28.55 5.79
CA LYS A 84 -10.45 29.76 4.96
C LYS A 84 -11.87 30.28 4.85
N GLU A 85 -12.85 29.41 4.62
CA GLU A 85 -14.27 29.81 4.57
C GLU A 85 -14.78 30.30 5.93
N THR A 86 -14.25 29.76 7.03
CA THR A 86 -14.63 30.20 8.38
C THR A 86 -14.04 31.58 8.68
N GLU A 87 -12.77 31.82 8.34
CA GLU A 87 -12.11 33.12 8.49
C GLU A 87 -12.74 34.20 7.59
N GLU A 88 -13.09 33.88 6.33
CA GLU A 88 -13.78 34.82 5.44
C GLU A 88 -15.18 35.19 5.95
N LYS A 89 -15.94 34.24 6.50
CA LYS A 89 -17.26 34.51 7.10
C LYS A 89 -17.18 35.34 8.39
N GLU A 90 -16.20 35.09 9.25
CA GLU A 90 -15.98 35.90 10.46
C GLU A 90 -15.62 37.35 10.11
N VAL A 91 -14.79 37.57 9.09
CA VAL A 91 -14.44 38.92 8.61
C VAL A 91 -15.66 39.62 8.01
N GLU A 92 -16.48 38.93 7.22
CA GLU A 92 -17.68 39.51 6.60
C GLU A 92 -18.78 39.84 7.63
N GLU A 93 -18.98 39.02 8.67
CA GLU A 93 -19.89 39.31 9.78
C GLU A 93 -19.42 40.49 10.64
N THR A 94 -18.10 40.61 10.86
CA THR A 94 -17.53 41.72 11.64
C THR A 94 -17.66 43.05 10.89
N GLU A 95 -17.47 43.06 9.57
CA GLU A 95 -17.62 44.27 8.74
C GLU A 95 -19.09 44.70 8.57
N THR A 96 -20.02 43.75 8.44
CA THR A 96 -21.46 44.06 8.32
C THR A 96 -22.08 44.53 9.65
N SER A 97 -21.59 44.05 10.79
CA SER A 97 -22.00 44.53 12.12
C SER A 97 -21.54 45.97 12.35
N ASN A 98 -20.28 46.29 12.03
CA ASN A 98 -19.70 47.63 12.18
C ASN A 98 -20.40 48.68 11.26
N LYS A 99 -20.80 48.27 10.06
CA LYS A 99 -21.55 49.12 9.11
C LYS A 99 -22.99 49.43 9.55
N LYS A 100 -23.63 48.55 10.33
CA LYS A 100 -24.97 48.80 10.90
C LYS A 100 -24.93 49.78 12.08
N GLU A 101 -23.86 49.76 12.87
CA GLU A 101 -23.66 50.68 13.99
C GLU A 101 -23.38 52.12 13.51
N GLY A 102 -22.53 52.29 12.49
CA GLY A 102 -22.22 53.61 11.92
C GLY A 102 -23.39 54.35 11.25
N ARG A 103 -24.45 53.64 10.83
CA ARG A 103 -25.64 54.25 10.21
C ARG A 103 -26.67 54.79 11.21
N ARG A 104 -26.66 54.37 12.48
CA ARG A 104 -27.61 54.85 13.51
C ARG A 104 -27.23 56.22 14.10
N GLY A 105 -25.99 56.68 13.93
CA GLY A 105 -25.52 57.97 14.48
C GLY A 105 -25.81 59.22 13.64
N LYS A 106 -26.35 59.09 12.41
CA LYS A 106 -26.49 60.22 11.46
C LYS A 106 -27.89 60.80 11.30
N LYS A 107 -28.86 60.40 12.15
CA LYS A 107 -30.18 61.04 12.25
C LYS A 107 -30.32 61.73 13.61
N LYS A 108 -29.68 62.88 13.79
CA LYS A 108 -30.06 63.92 14.75
C LYS A 108 -29.87 65.26 14.09
#